data_AF-A0A176RWP5-F1
#
_entry.id   AF-A0A176RWP5-F1
#
_cell.length_a   1.000
_cell.length_b   1.000
_cell.length_c   1.000
_cell.angle_alpha   90.00
_cell.angle_beta   90.00
_cell.angle_gamma   90.00
#
_symmetry.space_group_name_H-M   'P 1'
#
loop_
_entity.id
_entity.type
_entity.pdbx_description
1 polymer ?
#
loop_
_entity_poly.entity_id
_entity_poly.type
_entity_poly.pdbx_seq_one_letter_code
_entity_poly.pdbx_strand_id
1 'polypeptide(L)'
;MCVHGNCLPIQIQLNPITDMLTCHDVARYFLTLMSEENGDLISNLKLQKLVYYAQGSSLALLKRPLFPEPIEAWLHGPVVPVLYDEYKKYDSGPIPRPQEVNLERYDEESQALLNDVYSDYKVNI
;
A
#
# COMPACT_ATOMS: atom_id res chain seq x y z
N MET A 1 16.04 -18.23 49.25
CA MET A 1 15.44 -19.34 48.50
C MET A 1 14.23 -18.80 47.74
N CYS A 2 14.31 -18.65 46.42
CA CYS A 2 13.13 -18.58 45.55
C CYS A 2 12.37 -19.92 45.67
N VAL A 3 11.05 -20.02 45.59
CA VAL A 3 10.20 -19.97 44.38
C VAL A 3 8.73 -20.15 44.82
N HIS A 4 7.64 -19.73 44.19
CA HIS A 4 7.31 -18.91 43.01
C HIS A 4 5.81 -18.57 43.17
N GLY A 5 5.44 -17.31 42.95
CA GLY A 5 4.05 -16.89 42.88
C GLY A 5 3.40 -17.38 41.58
N ASN A 6 2.15 -17.81 41.70
CA ASN A 6 1.26 -18.03 40.57
C ASN A 6 0.95 -16.69 39.90
N CYS A 7 1.72 -16.34 38.88
CA CYS A 7 1.32 -15.40 37.85
C CYS A 7 1.19 -16.21 36.56
N LEU A 8 -0.02 -16.66 36.24
CA LEU A 8 -0.32 -17.11 34.89
C LEU A 8 -0.09 -15.91 33.95
N PRO A 9 0.71 -16.03 32.89
CA PRO A 9 0.87 -14.95 31.94
C PRO A 9 -0.49 -14.72 31.30
N ILE A 10 -0.95 -13.46 31.33
CA ILE A 10 -2.07 -13.00 30.53
C ILE A 10 -1.69 -13.29 29.08
N GLN A 11 -2.26 -14.35 28.51
CA GLN A 11 -2.24 -14.54 27.07
C GLN A 11 -3.17 -13.47 26.51
N ILE A 12 -2.59 -12.33 26.14
CA ILE A 12 -3.23 -11.39 25.24
C ILE A 12 -3.55 -12.22 23.99
N GLN A 13 -4.84 -12.49 23.75
CA GLN A 13 -5.28 -13.03 22.48
C GLN A 13 -4.87 -12.00 21.42
N LEU A 14 -3.76 -12.27 20.74
CA LEU A 14 -3.35 -11.51 19.58
C LEU A 14 -4.46 -11.68 18.54
N ASN A 15 -5.19 -10.58 18.31
CA ASN A 15 -6.13 -10.49 17.21
C ASN A 15 -5.28 -10.57 15.92
N PRO A 16 -5.49 -11.55 15.01
CA PRO A 16 -4.63 -11.73 13.82
C PRO A 16 -4.86 -10.66 12.73
N ILE A 17 -5.37 -9.47 13.10
CA ILE A 17 -5.88 -8.46 12.15
C ILE A 17 -4.89 -7.29 11.94
N THR A 18 -3.80 -7.18 12.69
CA THR A 18 -2.80 -6.11 12.51
C THR A 18 -1.56 -6.57 11.76
N ASP A 19 -1.73 -7.20 10.59
CA ASP A 19 -0.60 -7.36 9.67
C ASP A 19 -0.46 -6.10 8.82
N MET A 20 0.72 -5.49 8.86
CA MET A 20 1.08 -4.34 8.03
C MET A 20 0.78 -4.65 6.56
N LEU A 21 0.30 -3.66 5.81
CA LEU A 21 0.05 -3.83 4.37
C LEU A 21 1.37 -4.14 3.65
N THR A 22 1.26 -4.84 2.53
CA THR A 22 2.36 -4.98 1.57
C THR A 22 2.27 -3.89 0.50
N CYS A 23 3.36 -3.65 -0.22
CA CYS A 23 3.34 -2.77 -1.39
C CYS A 23 2.34 -3.27 -2.46
N HIS A 24 2.10 -4.58 -2.53
CA HIS A 24 1.13 -5.20 -3.42
C HIS A 24 -0.32 -4.92 -2.98
N ASP A 25 -0.60 -4.91 -1.67
CA ASP A 25 -1.92 -4.52 -1.15
C ASP A 25 -2.23 -3.06 -1.55
N VAL A 26 -1.29 -2.15 -1.26
CA VAL A 26 -1.42 -0.72 -1.65
C VAL A 26 -1.62 -0.55 -3.15
N ALA A 27 -0.83 -1.26 -3.96
CA ALA A 27 -0.95 -1.20 -5.41
C ALA A 27 -2.32 -1.70 -5.90
N ARG A 28 -2.81 -2.83 -5.38
CA ARG A 28 -4.12 -3.37 -5.73
C ARG A 28 -5.24 -2.42 -5.34
N TYR A 29 -5.14 -1.76 -4.19
CA TYR A 29 -6.10 -0.74 -3.78
C TYR A 29 -6.17 0.41 -4.81
N PHE A 30 -5.04 0.96 -5.26
CA PHE A 30 -5.06 1.98 -6.32
C PHE A 30 -5.68 1.47 -7.62
N LEU A 31 -5.42 0.22 -7.99
CA LEU A 31 -6.03 -0.38 -9.18
C LEU A 31 -7.55 -0.56 -9.05
N THR A 32 -8.13 -0.65 -7.84
CA THR A 32 -9.59 -0.67 -7.71
C THR A 32 -10.22 0.70 -7.94
N LEU A 33 -9.49 1.79 -7.68
CA LEU A 33 -9.96 3.17 -7.83
C LEU A 33 -10.00 3.67 -9.28
N MET A 34 -9.31 2.99 -10.20
CA MET A 34 -9.24 3.40 -11.60
C MET A 34 -10.63 3.43 -12.27
N SER A 35 -10.84 4.33 -13.21
CA SER A 35 -12.12 4.44 -13.92
C SER A 35 -11.87 4.35 -15.42
N GLU A 36 -12.10 3.16 -15.99
CA GLU A 36 -11.93 2.91 -17.42
C GLU A 36 -12.83 3.81 -18.27
N GLU A 37 -14.06 4.10 -17.81
CA GLU A 37 -15.01 4.98 -18.50
C GLU A 37 -14.49 6.41 -18.66
N ASN A 38 -13.64 6.86 -17.74
CA ASN A 38 -13.04 8.19 -17.78
C ASN A 38 -11.64 8.20 -18.40
N GLY A 39 -11.18 7.07 -18.98
CA GLY A 39 -9.84 6.93 -19.54
C GLY A 39 -8.71 6.99 -18.50
N ASP A 40 -9.05 6.89 -17.20
CA ASP A 40 -8.08 6.99 -16.12
C ASP A 40 -7.46 5.62 -15.87
N LEU A 41 -6.46 5.33 -16.69
CA LEU A 41 -5.68 4.10 -16.66
C LEU A 41 -4.43 4.28 -15.78
N ILE A 42 -3.98 3.17 -15.19
CA ILE A 42 -2.77 3.11 -14.38
C ILE A 42 -1.74 2.24 -15.09
N SER A 43 -0.65 2.85 -15.55
CA SER A 43 0.54 2.14 -16.03
C SER A 43 1.47 1.77 -14.87
N ASN A 44 2.47 0.92 -15.13
CA ASN A 44 3.46 0.55 -14.11
C ASN A 44 4.17 1.79 -13.53
N LEU A 45 4.57 2.75 -14.38
CA LEU A 45 5.22 3.97 -13.92
C LEU A 45 4.31 4.83 -13.03
N LYS A 46 3.02 4.96 -13.37
CA LYS A 46 2.05 5.69 -12.54
C LYS A 46 1.82 4.97 -11.21
N LEU A 47 1.73 3.64 -11.23
CA LEU A 47 1.57 2.82 -10.02
C LEU A 47 2.75 2.98 -9.05
N GLN A 48 3.99 2.98 -9.55
CA GLN A 48 5.19 3.23 -8.74
C GLN A 48 5.13 4.58 -8.04
N LYS A 49 4.72 5.64 -8.75
CA LYS A 49 4.56 6.98 -8.17
C LYS A 49 3.48 7.00 -7.09
N LEU A 50 2.31 6.42 -7.35
CA LEU A 50 1.21 6.37 -6.38
C LEU A 50 1.62 5.68 -5.09
N VAL A 51 2.27 4.52 -5.19
CA VAL A 51 2.76 3.74 -4.03
C VAL A 51 3.83 4.51 -3.26
N TYR A 52 4.75 5.19 -3.96
CA TYR A 52 5.74 6.07 -3.35
C TYR A 52 5.10 7.23 -2.57
N TYR A 53 4.14 7.94 -3.17
CA TYR A 53 3.44 9.03 -2.51
C TYR A 53 2.63 8.54 -1.30
N ALA A 54 1.99 7.37 -1.38
CA ALA A 54 1.28 6.78 -0.26
C ALA A 54 2.21 6.50 0.93
N GLN A 55 3.40 5.92 0.70
CA GLN A 55 4.38 5.70 1.76
C GLN A 55 4.83 7.03 2.39
N GLY A 56 5.15 8.03 1.56
CA GLY A 56 5.55 9.36 2.03
C GLY A 56 4.47 10.04 2.86
N SER A 57 3.22 10.04 2.38
CA SER A 57 2.07 10.59 3.09
C SER A 57 1.80 9.86 4.40
N SER A 58 1.91 8.53 4.43
CA SER A 58 1.72 7.75 5.68
C SER A 58 2.77 8.10 6.72
N LEU A 59 4.04 8.20 6.31
CA LEU A 59 5.12 8.61 7.21
C LEU A 59 4.93 10.05 7.71
N ALA A 60 4.43 10.95 6.86
CA ALA A 60 4.21 12.35 7.21
C ALA A 60 2.99 12.54 8.14
N LEU A 61 1.86 11.90 7.84
CA LEU A 61 0.57 12.12 8.48
C LEU A 61 0.29 11.11 9.59
N LEU A 62 0.44 9.82 9.30
CA LEU A 62 0.12 8.72 10.22
C LEU A 62 1.31 8.32 11.11
N LYS A 63 2.51 8.86 10.84
CA LYS A 63 3.75 8.58 11.58
C LYS A 63 4.14 7.10 11.62
N ARG A 64 3.72 6.33 10.61
CA ARG A 64 4.05 4.91 10.46
C ARG A 64 4.26 4.56 8.98
N PRO A 65 5.11 3.55 8.67
CA PRO A 65 5.17 3.02 7.31
C PRO A 65 3.81 2.43 6.92
N LEU A 66 3.43 2.59 5.65
CA LEU A 66 2.25 1.95 5.11
C LEU A 66 2.57 0.50 4.74
N PHE A 67 3.75 0.29 4.17
CA PHE A 67 4.28 -1.03 3.83
C PHE A 67 5.80 -1.12 4.12
N PRO A 68 6.34 -2.35 4.31
CA PRO A 68 7.74 -2.54 4.71
C PRO A 68 8.74 -2.66 3.54
N GLU A 69 8.29 -2.92 2.31
CA GLU A 69 9.18 -3.15 1.17
C GLU A 69 10.04 -1.92 0.82
N PRO A 70 11.32 -2.13 0.42
CA PRO A 70 12.22 -1.04 0.16
C PRO A 70 11.83 -0.24 -1.08
N ILE A 71 12.07 1.07 -1.01
CA ILE A 71 12.01 2.00 -2.14
C ILE A 71 13.45 2.35 -2.51
N GLU A 72 13.79 2.21 -3.79
CA GLU A 72 15.10 2.51 -4.34
C GLU A 72 15.05 3.73 -5.26
N ALA A 73 16.12 4.52 -5.27
CA ALA A 73 16.26 5.65 -6.19
C ALA A 73 16.83 5.15 -7.53
N TRP A 74 15.96 5.03 -8.54
CA TRP A 74 16.35 4.66 -9.91
C TRP A 74 16.39 5.90 -10.81
N LEU A 75 16.89 5.74 -12.05
CA LEU A 75 17.07 6.85 -13.01
C LEU A 75 15.79 7.66 -13.25
N HIS A 76 14.62 7.00 -13.26
CA HIS A 76 13.32 7.63 -13.55
C HIS A 76 12.47 7.91 -12.30
N GLY A 77 13.09 7.85 -11.12
CA GLY A 77 12.45 8.14 -9.85
C GLY A 77 12.46 6.96 -8.87
N PRO A 78 11.74 7.10 -7.76
CA PRO A 78 11.64 6.05 -6.75
C PRO A 78 10.89 4.83 -7.29
N VAL A 79 11.42 3.65 -7.01
CA VAL A 79 10.86 2.37 -7.44
C VAL A 79 10.81 1.42 -6.26
N VAL A 80 9.69 0.72 -6.09
CA VAL A 80 9.59 -0.48 -5.25
C VAL A 80 9.93 -1.69 -6.16
N PRO A 81 11.13 -2.29 -6.06
CA PRO A 81 11.61 -3.23 -7.07
C PRO A 81 10.71 -4.46 -7.24
N VAL A 82 10.25 -5.02 -6.13
CA VAL A 82 9.36 -6.19 -6.13
C VAL A 82 8.02 -5.92 -6.82
N LEU A 83 7.51 -4.69 -6.69
CA LEU A 83 6.29 -4.27 -7.37
C LEU A 83 6.56 -3.99 -8.85
N TYR A 84 7.70 -3.38 -9.19
CA TYR A 84 8.07 -3.12 -10.57
C TYR A 84 8.20 -4.43 -11.35
N ASP A 85 8.83 -5.45 -10.77
CA ASP A 85 8.99 -6.74 -11.41
C ASP A 85 7.68 -7.45 -11.70
N GLU A 86 6.66 -7.27 -10.86
CA GLU A 86 5.31 -7.82 -11.09
C GLU A 86 4.63 -7.17 -12.30
N TYR A 87 4.74 -5.84 -12.43
CA TYR A 87 3.97 -5.05 -13.40
C TYR A 87 4.77 -4.61 -14.63
N LYS A 88 6.09 -4.85 -14.72
CA LYS A 88 6.93 -4.43 -15.86
C LYS A 88 6.48 -4.97 -17.21
N LYS A 89 5.80 -6.13 -17.22
CA LYS A 89 5.24 -6.72 -18.45
C LYS A 89 4.18 -5.85 -19.13
N TYR A 90 3.56 -4.93 -18.39
CA TYR A 90 2.58 -3.97 -18.93
C TYR A 90 3.25 -2.73 -19.52
N ASP A 91 4.55 -2.50 -19.23
CA ASP A 91 5.31 -1.35 -19.69
C ASP A 91 4.56 -0.01 -19.49
N SER A 92 4.24 0.68 -20.59
CA SER A 92 3.50 1.93 -20.66
C SER A 92 1.98 1.73 -20.80
N GLY A 93 1.53 0.50 -20.97
CA GLY A 93 0.12 0.11 -21.08
C GLY A 93 -0.61 0.03 -19.73
N PRO A 94 -1.94 -0.11 -19.78
CA PRO A 94 -2.78 -0.21 -18.58
C PRO A 94 -2.59 -1.54 -17.85
N ILE A 95 -2.53 -1.47 -16.53
CA ILE A 95 -2.60 -2.64 -15.66
C ILE A 95 -4.08 -3.01 -15.46
N PRO A 96 -4.47 -4.28 -15.63
CA PRO A 96 -5.84 -4.73 -15.41
C PRO A 96 -6.31 -4.53 -13.96
N ARG A 97 -7.60 -4.26 -13.79
CA ARG A 97 -8.23 -4.19 -12.47
C ARG A 97 -8.14 -5.55 -11.76
N PRO A 98 -7.77 -5.61 -10.47
CA PRO A 98 -7.86 -6.85 -9.71
C PRO A 98 -9.32 -7.30 -9.60
N GLN A 99 -9.55 -8.61 -9.72
CA GLN A 99 -10.89 -9.20 -9.58
C GLN A 99 -11.42 -9.10 -8.15
N GLU A 100 -10.55 -9.31 -7.17
CA GLU A 100 -10.89 -9.30 -5.74
C GLU A 100 -9.82 -8.56 -4.93
N VAL A 101 -10.28 -7.73 -4.00
CA VAL A 101 -9.46 -7.05 -2.99
C VAL A 101 -10.22 -7.12 -1.66
N ASN A 102 -9.58 -7.68 -0.64
CA ASN A 102 -10.15 -7.74 0.70
C ASN A 102 -9.95 -6.37 1.39
N LEU A 103 -10.99 -5.53 1.38
CA LEU A 103 -10.96 -4.19 1.99
C LEU A 103 -10.86 -4.22 3.51
N GLU A 104 -11.19 -5.33 4.17
CA GLU A 104 -11.08 -5.47 5.63
C GLU A 104 -9.62 -5.42 6.12
N ARG A 105 -8.64 -5.64 5.22
CA ARG A 105 -7.21 -5.52 5.55
C ARG A 105 -6.75 -4.09 5.73
N TYR A 106 -7.51 -3.11 5.28
CA TYR A 106 -7.13 -1.70 5.28
C TYR A 106 -7.88 -1.00 6.42
N ASP A 107 -7.16 -0.48 7.41
CA ASP A 107 -7.77 0.38 8.43
C ASP A 107 -8.30 1.68 7.81
N GLU A 108 -9.22 2.34 8.51
CA GLU A 108 -9.90 3.55 8.02
C GLU A 108 -8.92 4.68 7.66
N GLU A 109 -7.84 4.85 8.44
CA GLU A 109 -6.83 5.88 8.19
C GLU A 109 -6.07 5.60 6.89
N SER A 110 -5.72 4.33 6.66
CA SER A 110 -5.03 3.87 5.45
C SER A 110 -5.93 4.04 4.22
N GLN A 111 -7.21 3.68 4.32
CA GLN A 111 -8.17 3.88 3.22
C GLN A 111 -8.34 5.36 2.89
N ALA A 112 -8.53 6.21 3.91
CA ALA A 112 -8.65 7.66 3.72
C ALA A 112 -7.39 8.23 3.03
N LEU A 113 -6.20 7.88 3.53
CA LEU A 113 -4.94 8.33 2.97
C LEU A 113 -4.75 7.88 1.51
N LEU A 114 -5.09 6.64 1.18
CA LEU A 114 -4.99 6.13 -0.19
C LEU A 114 -5.96 6.84 -1.14
N ASN A 115 -7.18 7.11 -0.69
CA ASN A 115 -8.16 7.87 -1.47
C ASN A 115 -7.68 9.31 -1.72
N ASP A 116 -7.13 9.97 -0.70
CA ASP A 116 -6.59 11.33 -0.81
C ASP A 116 -5.42 11.39 -1.79
N VAL A 117 -4.45 10.48 -1.65
CA VAL A 117 -3.31 10.38 -2.58
C VAL A 117 -3.78 10.16 -4.02
N TYR A 118 -4.78 9.31 -4.23
CA TYR A 118 -5.32 9.06 -5.56
C TYR A 118 -6.02 10.29 -6.15
N SER A 119 -6.84 10.97 -5.34
CA SER A 119 -7.53 12.20 -5.71
C SER A 119 -6.54 13.30 -6.10
N ASP A 120 -5.53 13.54 -5.28
CA ASP A 120 -4.52 14.57 -5.51
C ASP A 120 -3.69 14.30 -6.76
N TYR A 121 -3.34 13.03 -7.00
CA TYR A 121 -2.60 12.63 -8.20
C TYR A 121 -3.42 12.89 -9.47
N LYS A 122 -4.73 12.61 -9.47
CA LYS A 122 -5.59 12.85 -10.65
C LYS A 122 -5.77 14.31 -11.00
N VAL A 123 -5.76 15.19 -10.00
CA VAL A 123 -6.03 16.62 -10.20
C VAL A 123 -4.77 17.38 -10.61
N ASN A 124 -3.59 16.96 -10.15
CA ASN A 124 -2.40 17.81 -10.17
C ASN A 124 -1.18 17.26 -10.93
N ILE A 125 -1.23 16.03 -11.44
CA ILE A 125 -0.08 15.36 -12.11
C ILE A 125 -0.50 14.65 -13.39
#